data_AF-A0AA45KJ64-F1
#
_entry.id   AF-A0AA45KJ64-F1
#
_cell.length_a   1.000
_cell.length_b   1.000
_cell.length_c   1.000
_cell.angle_alpha   90.00
_cell.angle_beta   90.00
_cell.angle_gamma   90.00
#
_symmetry.space_group_name_H-M   'P 1'
#
loop_
_entity.id
_entity.type
_entity.pdbx_description
1 polymer ?
#
loop_
_entity_poly.entity_id
_entity_poly.type
_entity_poly.pdbx_seq_one_letter_code
_entity_poly.pdbx_strand_id
1 'polypeptide(L)'
;MITLNVNSLVNAEIFWKTLGLEDEIALNEAPESVPQNLAVEVKHLKEIYDKVVDLGLALSPITATADHRQLFSFVGPEGNLFILIEQEQK
;
A
#
# COMPACT_ATOMS: atom_id res chain seq x y z
N MET A 1 5.66 -3.25 9.29
CA MET A 1 4.39 -3.88 9.75
C MET A 1 3.42 -2.85 10.36
N ILE A 2 2.33 -2.57 9.64
CA ILE A 2 1.21 -1.70 10.03
C ILE A 2 -0.06 -2.56 10.19
N THR A 3 -0.91 -2.26 11.17
CA THR A 3 -2.19 -2.96 11.35
C THR A 3 -3.35 -2.17 10.76
N LEU A 4 -4.16 -2.82 9.91
CA LEU A 4 -5.34 -2.26 9.29
C LEU A 4 -6.62 -2.92 9.77
N ASN A 5 -7.64 -2.11 10.03
CA ASN A 5 -9.00 -2.59 10.19
C ASN A 5 -9.66 -2.72 8.82
N VAL A 6 -10.24 -3.87 8.53
CA VAL A 6 -10.92 -4.18 7.25
C VAL A 6 -12.27 -4.82 7.50
N ASN A 7 -13.21 -4.60 6.58
CA ASN A 7 -14.55 -5.19 6.68
C ASN A 7 -14.60 -6.67 6.25
N SER A 8 -13.56 -7.16 5.56
CA SER A 8 -13.43 -8.57 5.16
C SER A 8 -11.97 -8.98 5.11
N LEU A 9 -11.57 -9.90 6.00
CA LEU A 9 -10.20 -10.41 6.03
C LEU A 9 -9.81 -11.10 4.72
N VAL A 10 -10.67 -11.98 4.18
CA VAL A 10 -10.38 -12.77 2.99
C VAL A 10 -10.06 -11.88 1.78
N ASN A 11 -10.86 -10.85 1.55
CA ASN A 11 -10.65 -9.94 0.42
C ASN A 11 -9.39 -9.10 0.61
N ALA A 12 -9.15 -8.64 1.84
CA ALA A 12 -7.96 -7.86 2.15
C ALA A 12 -6.67 -8.70 2.02
N GLU A 13 -6.66 -9.94 2.50
CA GLU A 13 -5.52 -10.85 2.36
C GLU A 13 -5.14 -11.07 0.88
N ILE A 14 -6.14 -11.35 0.04
CA ILE A 14 -5.92 -11.53 -1.41
C ILE A 14 -5.36 -10.25 -2.02
N PHE A 15 -5.91 -9.09 -1.66
CA PHE A 15 -5.46 -7.80 -2.17
C PHE A 15 -3.98 -7.53 -1.82
N TRP A 16 -3.62 -7.65 -0.53
CA TRP A 16 -2.27 -7.35 -0.06
C TRP A 16 -1.23 -8.34 -0.58
N LYS A 17 -1.59 -9.62 -0.68
CA LYS A 17 -0.75 -10.64 -1.31
C LYS A 17 -0.54 -10.40 -2.80
N THR A 18 -1.57 -9.92 -3.51
CA THR A 18 -1.43 -9.56 -4.93
C THR A 18 -0.40 -8.46 -5.10
N LEU A 19 -0.43 -7.44 -4.22
CA LEU A 19 0.56 -6.37 -4.21
C LEU A 19 1.95 -6.83 -3.73
N GLY A 20 2.06 -7.92 -2.98
CA GLY A 20 3.31 -8.39 -2.37
C GLY A 20 3.65 -7.62 -1.09
N LEU A 21 2.62 -7.24 -0.33
CA LEU A 21 2.69 -6.43 0.88
C LEU A 21 2.19 -7.19 2.13
N GLU A 22 1.99 -8.50 2.04
CA GLU A 22 1.47 -9.34 3.13
C GLU A 22 2.36 -9.32 4.38
N ASP A 23 3.66 -9.13 4.23
CA ASP A 23 4.61 -9.05 5.35
C ASP A 23 4.63 -7.66 6.01
N GLU A 24 4.15 -6.63 5.30
CA GLU A 24 4.14 -5.26 5.79
C GLU A 24 2.81 -4.85 6.41
N ILE A 25 1.74 -5.59 6.14
CA ILE A 25 0.37 -5.24 6.53
C ILE A 25 -0.28 -6.39 7.31
N ALA A 26 -0.50 -6.16 8.60
CA ALA A 26 -1.33 -7.00 9.44
C ALA A 26 -2.80 -6.56 9.33
N LEU A 27 -3.72 -7.52 9.35
CA LEU A 27 -5.14 -7.29 9.18
C LEU A 27 -5.91 -7.62 10.45
N ASN A 28 -6.91 -6.80 10.75
CA ASN A 28 -7.88 -7.03 11.80
C ASN A 28 -9.28 -6.79 11.25
N GLU A 29 -10.22 -7.69 11.56
CA GLU A 29 -11.61 -7.53 11.13
C GLU A 29 -12.31 -6.54 12.06
N ALA A 30 -12.98 -5.54 11.49
CA ALA A 30 -13.79 -4.61 12.24
C ALA A 30 -15.07 -4.25 11.46
N PRO A 31 -16.21 -4.06 12.14
CA PRO A 31 -17.47 -3.69 11.48
C PRO A 31 -17.46 -2.24 10.96
N GLU A 32 -16.56 -1.40 11.46
CA GLU A 32 -16.35 -0.04 10.98
C GLU A 32 -14.84 0.21 10.84
N SER A 33 -14.43 0.73 9.68
CA SER A 33 -13.07 1.17 9.40
C SER A 33 -13.08 2.65 9.02
N VAL A 34 -12.26 3.45 9.70
CA VAL A 34 -12.02 4.84 9.33
C VAL A 34 -10.84 4.88 8.37
N PRO A 35 -10.94 5.57 7.21
CA PRO A 35 -9.82 5.74 6.29
C PRO A 35 -8.60 6.36 6.98
N GLN A 36 -7.43 5.80 6.70
CA GLN A 36 -6.15 6.26 7.24
C GLN A 36 -5.19 6.65 6.12
N ASN A 37 -4.25 7.55 6.45
CA ASN A 37 -3.12 7.88 5.59
C ASN A 37 -1.87 7.20 6.16
N LEU A 38 -1.26 6.32 5.38
CA LEU A 38 -0.20 5.42 5.85
C LEU A 38 1.00 5.49 4.93
N ALA A 39 2.19 5.66 5.51
CA ALA A 39 3.46 5.59 4.78
C ALA A 39 4.14 4.24 5.03
N VAL A 40 4.56 3.56 3.96
CA VAL A 40 5.21 2.25 4.01
C VAL A 40 6.47 2.27 3.17
N GLU A 41 7.59 1.84 3.73
CA GLU A 41 8.82 1.67 2.96
C GLU A 41 8.86 0.28 2.30
N VAL A 42 9.11 0.23 1.00
CA VAL A 42 9.05 -1.00 0.18
C VAL A 42 10.31 -1.16 -0.67
N LYS A 43 10.73 -2.40 -0.90
CA LYS A 43 11.91 -2.71 -1.74
C LYS A 43 11.62 -2.62 -3.24
N HIS A 44 10.43 -3.07 -3.65
CA HIS A 44 10.06 -3.26 -5.05
C HIS A 44 9.00 -2.24 -5.48
N LEU A 45 9.28 -0.94 -5.29
CA LEU A 45 8.29 0.13 -5.48
C LEU A 45 7.65 0.12 -6.88
N LYS A 46 8.48 -0.05 -7.93
CA LYS A 46 8.01 -0.08 -9.32
C LYS A 46 7.12 -1.30 -9.62
N GLU A 47 7.45 -2.47 -9.08
CA GLU A 47 6.63 -3.67 -9.27
C GLU A 47 5.26 -3.50 -8.61
N ILE A 48 5.21 -2.88 -7.43
CA ILE A 48 3.94 -2.58 -6.76
C ILE A 48 3.15 -1.54 -7.57
N TYR A 49 3.82 -0.51 -8.10
CA TYR A 49 3.19 0.48 -8.98
C TYR A 49 2.49 -0.16 -10.18
N ASP A 50 3.18 -1.03 -10.91
CA ASP A 50 2.62 -1.72 -12.08
C ASP A 50 1.39 -2.56 -11.71
N LYS A 51 1.43 -3.27 -10.57
CA LYS A 51 0.26 -4.03 -10.07
C LYS A 51 -0.91 -3.14 -9.69
N VAL A 52 -0.66 -1.98 -9.08
CA VAL A 52 -1.71 -1.00 -8.73
C VAL A 52 -2.37 -0.44 -10.00
N VAL A 53 -1.57 -0.20 -11.05
CA VAL A 53 -2.06 0.19 -12.39
C VAL A 53 -2.93 -0.92 -13.00
N ASP A 54 -2.47 -2.16 -12.97
CA ASP A 54 -3.20 -3.33 -13.51
C ASP A 54 -4.54 -3.57 -12.78
N LEU A 55 -4.59 -3.28 -11.48
CA LEU A 55 -5.81 -3.34 -10.67
C LEU A 55 -6.75 -2.14 -10.93
N GLY A 56 -6.34 -1.15 -11.72
CA GLY A 56 -7.14 0.03 -12.06
C GLY A 56 -7.40 0.96 -10.88
N LEU A 57 -6.51 0.97 -9.88
CA LEU A 57 -6.68 1.77 -8.67
C LEU A 57 -6.33 3.25 -8.93
N ALA A 58 -6.94 4.14 -8.14
CA ALA A 58 -6.57 5.54 -8.14
C ALA A 58 -5.18 5.71 -7.51
N LEU A 59 -4.24 6.24 -8.28
CA LEU A 59 -2.84 6.38 -7.88
C LEU A 59 -2.23 7.70 -8.37
N SER A 60 -1.20 8.17 -7.68
CA SER A 60 -0.38 9.31 -8.07
C SER A 60 0.83 8.86 -8.91
N PRO A 61 1.39 9.74 -9.76
CA PRO A 61 2.62 9.42 -10.48
C PRO A 61 3.79 9.22 -9.51
N ILE A 62 4.74 8.36 -9.91
CA ILE A 62 6.01 8.21 -9.18
C ILE A 62 6.74 9.54 -9.14
N THR A 63 7.15 9.94 -7.94
CA THR A 63 7.84 11.20 -7.66
C THR A 63 9.12 10.93 -6.89
N ALA A 64 10.19 11.68 -7.18
CA ALA A 64 11.43 11.61 -6.42
C ALA A 64 11.35 12.46 -5.14
N THR A 65 11.89 11.93 -4.05
CA THR A 65 12.05 12.62 -2.77
C THR A 65 13.34 13.43 -2.71
N ALA A 66 13.50 14.26 -1.67
CA ALA A 66 14.69 15.09 -1.47
C ALA A 66 15.98 14.26 -1.29
N ASP A 67 15.86 13.03 -0.82
CA ASP A 67 16.94 12.06 -0.64
C ASP A 67 17.06 11.07 -1.82
N HIS A 68 16.57 11.44 -3.00
CA HIS A 68 16.66 10.68 -4.26
C HIS A 68 15.94 9.32 -4.28
N ARG A 69 15.15 9.00 -3.25
CA ARG A 69 14.27 7.83 -3.25
C ARG A 69 13.03 8.11 -4.09
N GLN A 70 12.35 7.06 -4.51
CA GLN A 70 11.07 7.18 -5.21
C GLN A 70 9.90 7.02 -4.25
N LEU A 71 8.79 7.71 -4.51
CA LEU A 71 7.52 7.44 -3.84
C LEU A 71 6.35 7.54 -4.81
N PHE A 72 5.27 6.86 -4.47
CA PHE A 72 3.95 7.12 -5.05
C PHE A 72 2.88 6.84 -4.01
N SER A 73 1.64 7.22 -4.32
CA SER A 73 0.51 6.94 -3.45
C SER A 73 -0.65 6.32 -4.21
N PHE A 74 -1.45 5.53 -3.53
CA PHE A 74 -2.68 4.96 -4.08
C PHE A 74 -3.76 4.82 -3.01
N VAL A 75 -5.01 4.78 -3.45
CA VAL A 75 -6.16 4.50 -2.58
C VAL A 75 -6.43 3.01 -2.58
N GLY A 76 -6.24 2.38 -1.42
CA GLY A 76 -6.48 0.96 -1.18
C GLY A 76 -7.88 0.66 -0.62
N PRO A 77 -8.08 -0.56 -0.09
CA PRO A 77 -9.33 -0.97 0.55
C PRO A 77 -9.74 0.00 1.67
N GLU A 78 -11.04 0.11 1.90
CA GLU A 78 -11.64 0.98 2.92
C GLU A 78 -11.28 2.48 2.77
N GLY A 79 -10.87 2.90 1.57
CA GLY A 79 -10.51 4.29 1.29
C GLY A 79 -9.19 4.74 1.90
N ASN A 80 -8.38 3.81 2.42
CA ASN A 80 -7.06 4.12 2.98
C ASN A 80 -6.12 4.67 1.90
N LEU A 81 -5.42 5.76 2.20
CA LEU A 81 -4.38 6.30 1.33
C LEU A 81 -3.03 5.72 1.75
N PHE A 82 -2.39 4.97 0.85
CA PHE A 82 -1.05 4.44 1.05
C PHE A 82 -0.05 5.31 0.31
N ILE A 83 1.04 5.66 0.98
CA ILE A 83 2.20 6.36 0.45
C ILE A 83 3.34 5.34 0.50
N LEU A 84 3.71 4.80 -0.65
CA LEU A 84 4.83 3.86 -0.74
C LEU A 84 6.11 4.64 -1.02
N ILE A 85 7.14 4.37 -0.24
CA ILE A 85 8.45 5.00 -0.35
C ILE A 85 9.46 3.88 -0.64
N GLU A 86 10.35 4.08 -1.59
CA GLU A 86 11.40 3.12 -1.90
C GLU A 86 12.36 2.99 -0.69
N GLN A 87 12.71 1.76 -0.31
CA GLN A 87 13.73 1.52 0.71
C GLN A 87 15.11 1.89 0.18
N GLU A 88 15.94 2.47 1.05
CA GLU A 88 17.35 2.74 0.73
C GLU A 88 18.10 1.41 0.52
N GLN A 89 18.63 1.19 -0.68
CA GLN A 89 19.50 0.04 -0.95
C GLN A 89 20.86 0.30 -0.29
N LYS A 90 21.06 -0.30 0.88
CA LYS A 90 22.36 -0.28 1.60
C LYS A 90 23.40 -1.19 0.95
#